data_AF-A0A7W6FT90-F1
#
_entry.id   AF-A0A7W6FT90-F1
#
_cell.length_a   1.000
_cell.length_b   1.000
_cell.length_c   1.000
_cell.angle_alpha   90.00
_cell.angle_beta   90.00
_cell.angle_gamma   90.00
#
_symmetry.space_group_name_H-M   'P 1'
#
loop_
_entity.id
_entity.type
_entity.pdbx_description
1 polymer ?
#
loop_
_entity_poly.entity_id
_entity_poly.type
_entity_poly.pdbx_seq_one_letter_code
_entity_poly.pdbx_strand_id
1 'polypeptide(L)'
;MLREAVANGTDVGRRAQAVMDAGQLVSDEIVIGIVADRIDQDDARKGFILDGFPRTVAQARALDEMLDERKLAIDAVLEFRVDEQRLVERIEKRARETAEAGLPVRKDDTPEVFHRRLREFRQATAAVSPYYRERGLLRQIDGMAPVDHVTDEIETLLTTRVSA
;
A
#
# COMPACT_ATOMS: atom_id res chain seq x y z
N MET A 1 6.95 -0.44 6.93
CA MET A 1 6.35 -1.76 7.23
C MET A 1 7.26 -2.96 6.95
N LEU A 2 7.28 -3.62 5.78
CA LEU A 2 8.09 -4.85 5.59
C LEU A 2 9.59 -4.67 5.90
N ARG A 3 10.24 -3.66 5.30
CA ARG A 3 11.66 -3.34 5.55
C ARG A 3 11.96 -2.92 6.99
N GLU A 4 10.97 -2.36 7.66
CA GLU A 4 11.08 -1.89 9.04
C GLU A 4 10.94 -3.06 10.03
N ALA A 5 10.01 -3.99 9.78
CA ALA A 5 9.90 -5.24 10.52
C ALA A 5 11.20 -6.07 10.41
N VAL A 6 11.81 -6.09 9.21
CA VAL A 6 13.15 -6.63 8.98
C VAL A 6 14.20 -5.89 9.82
N ALA A 7 14.25 -4.57 9.73
CA ALA A 7 15.25 -3.76 10.43
C ALA A 7 15.15 -3.90 11.97
N ASN A 8 13.93 -4.02 12.50
CA ASN A 8 13.65 -4.21 13.92
C ASN A 8 13.84 -5.67 14.37
N GLY A 9 14.10 -6.60 13.44
CA GLY A 9 14.36 -8.00 13.74
C GLY A 9 13.20 -8.73 14.42
N THR A 10 11.95 -8.40 14.09
CA THR A 10 10.79 -9.13 14.63
C THR A 10 10.75 -10.57 14.10
N ASP A 11 10.03 -11.50 14.76
CA ASP A 11 9.89 -12.87 14.28
C ASP A 11 9.31 -12.94 12.87
N VAL A 12 8.32 -12.08 12.58
CA VAL A 12 7.73 -11.97 11.25
C VAL A 12 8.70 -11.31 10.26
N GLY A 13 9.45 -10.30 10.69
CA GLY A 13 10.49 -9.64 9.90
C GLY A 13 11.61 -10.58 9.47
N ARG A 14 12.07 -11.46 10.37
CA ARG A 14 13.08 -12.49 10.05
C ARG A 14 12.57 -13.49 8.99
N ARG A 15 11.32 -13.94 9.12
CA ARG A 15 10.68 -14.81 8.13
C ARG A 15 10.54 -14.11 6.78
N ALA A 16 10.08 -12.85 6.78
CA ALA A 16 9.98 -12.05 5.57
C ALA A 16 11.35 -11.84 4.90
N GLN A 17 12.39 -11.55 5.68
CA GLN A 17 13.75 -11.36 5.18
C GLN A 17 14.26 -12.60 4.43
N ALA A 18 14.11 -13.79 5.00
CA ALA A 18 14.53 -15.04 4.37
C ALA A 18 13.84 -15.28 3.02
N VAL A 19 12.54 -14.98 2.93
CA VAL A 19 11.76 -15.10 1.67
C VAL A 19 12.21 -14.06 0.65
N MET A 20 12.44 -12.82 1.09
CA MET A 20 12.90 -11.73 0.22
C MET A 20 14.32 -11.98 -0.32
N ASP A 21 15.24 -12.49 0.50
CA ASP A 21 16.60 -12.84 0.11
C ASP A 21 16.63 -13.99 -0.92
N ALA A 22 15.67 -14.90 -0.84
CA ALA A 22 15.46 -15.95 -1.84
C ALA A 22 14.83 -15.43 -3.15
N GLY A 23 14.55 -14.12 -3.26
CA GLY A 23 13.86 -13.52 -4.41
C GLY A 23 12.39 -13.92 -4.53
N GLN A 24 11.82 -14.49 -3.47
CA GLN A 24 10.45 -14.97 -3.43
C GLN A 24 9.52 -13.88 -2.91
N LEU A 25 8.22 -14.01 -3.22
CA LEU A 25 7.19 -13.13 -2.70
C LEU A 25 6.83 -13.56 -1.28
N VAL A 26 6.76 -12.59 -0.37
CA VAL A 26 6.30 -12.82 1.01
C VAL A 26 4.85 -13.29 0.97
N SER A 27 4.53 -14.37 1.70
CA SER A 27 3.19 -14.94 1.73
C SER A 27 2.18 -13.99 2.38
N ASP A 28 0.91 -14.10 1.98
CA ASP A 28 -0.19 -13.29 2.51
C ASP A 28 -0.25 -13.38 4.05
N GLU A 29 -0.08 -14.58 4.62
CA GLU A 29 -0.05 -14.83 6.06
C GLU A 29 1.05 -14.02 6.78
N ILE A 30 2.27 -13.99 6.23
CA ILE A 30 3.36 -13.22 6.81
C ILE A 30 3.01 -11.73 6.75
N VAL A 31 2.48 -11.24 5.62
CA VAL A 31 2.13 -9.82 5.48
C VAL A 31 1.03 -9.41 6.47
N ILE A 32 -0.02 -10.22 6.62
CA ILE A 32 -1.10 -9.96 7.59
C ILE A 32 -0.55 -9.91 9.02
N GLY A 33 0.35 -10.82 9.39
CA GLY A 33 1.00 -10.80 10.70
C GLY A 33 1.78 -9.49 10.95
N ILE A 34 2.51 -9.00 9.95
CA ILE A 34 3.22 -7.70 10.07
C ILE A 34 2.23 -6.54 10.27
N VAL A 35 1.11 -6.55 9.53
CA VAL A 35 0.07 -5.51 9.66
C VAL A 35 -0.55 -5.55 11.05
N ALA A 36 -0.90 -6.74 11.56
CA ALA A 36 -1.45 -6.91 12.90
C ALA A 36 -0.51 -6.38 13.98
N ASP A 37 0.77 -6.81 13.97
CA ASP A 37 1.79 -6.33 14.91
C ASP A 37 1.97 -4.80 14.85
N ARG A 38 1.78 -4.20 13.67
CA ARG A 38 1.94 -2.76 13.48
C ARG A 38 0.74 -1.96 14.00
N ILE A 39 -0.47 -2.46 13.80
CA ILE A 39 -1.72 -1.82 14.26
C ILE A 39 -1.84 -1.89 15.78
N ASP A 40 -1.24 -2.89 16.42
CA ASP A 40 -1.26 -3.04 17.88
C ASP A 40 -0.31 -2.06 18.62
N GLN A 41 0.47 -1.25 17.89
CA GLN A 41 1.35 -0.24 18.49
C GLN A 41 0.56 1.01 18.95
N ASP A 42 1.05 1.67 20.01
CA ASP A 42 0.33 2.76 20.67
C ASP A 42 0.03 3.97 19.78
N ASP A 43 0.88 4.23 18.78
CA ASP A 43 0.69 5.33 17.84
C ASP A 43 -0.46 5.08 16.86
N ALA A 44 -0.77 3.81 16.56
CA ALA A 44 -1.86 3.41 15.67
C ALA A 44 -3.25 3.45 16.34
N ARG A 45 -3.32 3.68 17.66
CA ARG A 45 -4.61 3.81 18.39
C ARG A 45 -5.47 4.99 17.92
N LYS A 46 -4.85 6.01 17.31
CA LYS A 46 -5.57 7.17 16.74
C LYS A 46 -6.10 6.91 15.34
N GLY A 47 -5.85 5.73 14.79
CA GLY A 47 -6.07 5.39 13.39
C GLY A 47 -4.75 5.13 12.67
N PHE A 48 -4.86 4.62 11.46
CA PHE A 48 -3.72 4.22 10.64
C PHE A 48 -4.03 4.40 9.15
N ILE A 49 -2.98 4.47 8.34
CA ILE A 49 -3.07 4.45 6.88
C ILE A 49 -2.27 3.24 6.40
N LEU A 50 -2.93 2.33 5.68
CA LEU A 50 -2.27 1.19 5.04
C LEU A 50 -1.90 1.59 3.61
N ASP A 51 -0.61 1.72 3.35
CA ASP A 51 -0.08 2.03 2.02
C ASP A 51 0.43 0.76 1.32
N GLY A 52 -0.19 0.44 0.18
CA GLY A 52 0.19 -0.70 -0.66
C GLY A 52 -0.25 -2.06 -0.14
N PHE A 53 -1.18 -2.12 0.81
CA PHE A 53 -1.87 -3.31 1.31
C PHE A 53 -3.34 -2.96 1.59
N PRO A 54 -4.32 -3.84 1.28
CA PRO A 54 -4.18 -5.16 0.67
C PRO A 54 -3.95 -5.12 -0.86
N ARG A 55 -3.30 -6.17 -1.38
CA ARG A 55 -2.99 -6.36 -2.82
C ARG A 55 -3.77 -7.50 -3.47
N THR A 56 -4.47 -8.31 -2.70
CA THR A 56 -5.33 -9.40 -3.20
C THR A 56 -6.66 -9.37 -2.46
N VAL A 57 -7.70 -9.97 -3.03
CA VAL A 57 -8.99 -10.11 -2.34
C VAL A 57 -8.87 -11.00 -1.10
N ALA A 58 -7.98 -12.00 -1.11
CA ALA A 58 -7.72 -12.83 0.06
C ALA A 58 -7.12 -12.01 1.21
N GLN A 59 -6.14 -11.15 0.92
CA GLN A 59 -5.58 -10.21 1.88
C GLN A 59 -6.64 -9.22 2.39
N ALA A 60 -7.52 -8.72 1.52
CA ALA A 60 -8.58 -7.82 1.91
C ALA A 60 -9.57 -8.48 2.89
N ARG A 61 -9.96 -9.74 2.65
CA ARG A 61 -10.80 -10.50 3.58
C ARG A 61 -10.13 -10.73 4.92
N ALA A 62 -8.87 -11.16 4.90
CA ALA A 62 -8.14 -11.41 6.12
C ALA A 62 -7.84 -10.13 6.93
N LEU A 63 -7.65 -8.99 6.25
CA LEU A 63 -7.58 -7.68 6.89
C LEU A 63 -8.89 -7.35 7.59
N ASP A 64 -10.02 -7.50 6.90
CA ASP A 64 -11.34 -7.23 7.47
C ASP A 64 -11.59 -8.11 8.71
N GLU A 65 -11.30 -9.42 8.63
CA GLU A 65 -11.42 -10.36 9.76
C GLU A 65 -10.53 -9.97 10.95
N MET A 66 -9.27 -9.63 10.70
CA MET A 66 -8.30 -9.24 11.73
C MET A 66 -8.68 -7.92 12.44
N LEU A 67 -9.30 -6.99 11.71
CA LEU A 67 -9.80 -5.73 12.26
C LEU A 67 -11.08 -5.96 13.07
N ASP A 68 -11.99 -6.81 12.60
CA ASP A 68 -13.24 -7.17 13.31
C ASP A 68 -12.93 -7.77 14.69
N GLU A 69 -11.92 -8.64 14.81
CA GLU A 69 -11.44 -9.18 16.09
C GLU A 69 -11.01 -8.09 17.08
N ARG A 70 -10.49 -6.96 16.56
CA ARG A 70 -10.05 -5.79 17.33
C ARG A 70 -11.15 -4.75 17.51
N LYS A 71 -12.35 -4.99 16.98
CA LYS A 71 -13.45 -4.00 16.90
C LYS A 71 -13.02 -2.72 16.18
N LEU A 72 -12.15 -2.87 15.18
CA LEU A 72 -11.71 -1.83 14.26
C LEU A 72 -12.34 -2.09 12.90
N ALA A 73 -12.33 -1.09 12.03
CA ALA A 73 -12.82 -1.22 10.66
C ALA A 73 -12.01 -0.33 9.71
N ILE A 74 -12.09 -0.62 8.41
CA ILE A 74 -11.57 0.28 7.37
C ILE A 74 -12.60 1.39 7.10
N ASP A 75 -12.21 2.62 7.41
CA ASP A 75 -13.06 3.80 7.18
C ASP A 75 -13.11 4.22 5.71
N ALA A 76 -12.06 3.99 4.93
CA ALA A 76 -12.02 4.36 3.52
C ALA A 76 -10.92 3.59 2.79
N VAL A 77 -11.14 3.36 1.49
CA VAL A 77 -10.11 2.84 0.57
C VAL A 77 -9.96 3.84 -0.56
N LEU A 78 -8.78 4.43 -0.67
CA LEU A 78 -8.47 5.45 -1.67
C LEU A 78 -7.77 4.80 -2.88
N GLU A 79 -8.41 4.86 -4.04
CA GLU A 79 -7.86 4.39 -5.32
C GLU A 79 -7.45 5.58 -6.18
N PHE A 80 -6.14 5.77 -6.34
CA PHE A 80 -5.59 6.79 -7.22
C PHE A 80 -5.66 6.32 -8.68
N ARG A 81 -6.41 7.03 -9.50
CA ARG A 81 -6.45 6.84 -10.95
C ARG A 81 -5.28 7.60 -11.56
N VAL A 82 -4.43 6.89 -12.30
CA VAL A 82 -3.19 7.44 -12.87
C VAL A 82 -3.00 6.91 -14.28
N ASP A 83 -2.39 7.75 -15.12
CA ASP A 83 -1.95 7.35 -16.46
C ASP A 83 -0.66 6.54 -16.38
N GLU A 84 -0.69 5.33 -16.91
CA GLU A 84 0.43 4.39 -16.90
C GLU A 84 1.65 4.91 -17.65
N GLN A 85 1.47 5.65 -18.75
CA GLN A 85 2.59 6.21 -19.51
C GLN A 85 3.34 7.24 -18.66
N ARG A 86 2.58 8.06 -17.92
CA ARG A 86 3.14 9.06 -17.00
C ARG A 86 3.78 8.44 -15.77
N LEU A 87 3.35 7.26 -15.32
CA LEU A 87 3.98 6.56 -14.23
C LEU A 87 5.40 6.10 -14.55
N VAL A 88 5.66 5.66 -15.79
CA VAL A 88 7.03 5.32 -16.24
C VAL A 88 7.94 6.54 -16.12
N GLU A 89 7.52 7.66 -16.71
CA GLU A 89 8.26 8.92 -16.65
C GLU A 89 8.56 9.34 -15.20
N ARG A 90 7.60 9.16 -14.28
CA ARG A 90 7.76 9.47 -12.85
C ARG A 90 8.78 8.56 -12.15
N ILE A 91 8.81 7.28 -12.47
CA ILE A 91 9.79 6.34 -11.88
C ILE A 91 11.20 6.67 -12.37
N GLU A 92 11.36 6.91 -13.66
CA GLU A 92 12.64 7.32 -14.22
C GLU A 92 13.09 8.67 -13.64
N LYS A 93 12.18 9.64 -13.49
CA LYS A 93 12.46 10.93 -12.84
C LYS A 93 12.94 10.73 -11.41
N ARG A 94 12.25 9.91 -10.62
CA ARG A 94 12.66 9.58 -9.25
C ARG A 94 14.04 8.95 -9.20
N ALA A 95 14.33 8.00 -10.10
CA ALA A 95 15.63 7.36 -10.17
C ALA A 95 16.75 8.37 -10.46
N ARG A 96 16.54 9.28 -11.41
CA ARG A 96 17.49 10.37 -11.75
C ARG A 96 17.70 11.32 -10.56
N GLU A 97 16.63 11.85 -9.98
CA GLU A 97 16.70 12.79 -8.86
C GLU A 97 17.37 12.16 -7.63
N THR A 98 17.12 10.87 -7.38
CA THR A 98 17.77 10.12 -6.28
C THR A 98 19.27 9.98 -6.52
N ALA A 99 19.67 9.66 -7.77
CA ALA A 99 21.07 9.56 -8.15
C ALA A 99 21.80 10.92 -8.06
N GLU A 100 21.15 11.99 -8.54
CA GLU A 100 21.65 13.37 -8.47
C GLU A 100 21.83 13.85 -7.02
N ALA A 101 20.95 13.42 -6.12
CA ALA A 101 21.06 13.66 -4.69
C ALA A 101 22.13 12.79 -3.98
N GLY A 102 22.84 11.92 -4.70
CA GLY A 102 23.86 11.03 -4.14
C GLY A 102 23.29 9.90 -3.26
N LEU A 103 21.99 9.63 -3.37
CA LEU A 103 21.30 8.59 -2.60
C LEU A 103 21.25 7.27 -3.40
N PRO A 104 21.20 6.11 -2.72
CA PRO A 104 21.10 4.83 -3.40
C PRO A 104 19.77 4.72 -4.16
N VAL A 105 19.86 4.64 -5.49
CA VAL A 105 18.69 4.38 -6.34
C VAL A 105 18.12 3.01 -6.03
N ARG A 106 16.79 2.93 -5.97
CA ARG A 106 16.11 1.68 -5.69
C ARG A 106 16.29 0.74 -6.89
N LYS A 107 16.67 -0.52 -6.64
CA LYS A 107 16.95 -1.52 -7.69
C LYS A 107 15.74 -1.81 -8.59
N ASP A 108 14.56 -1.45 -8.13
CA ASP A 108 13.27 -1.66 -8.77
C ASP A 108 12.73 -0.44 -9.54
N ASP A 109 13.48 0.66 -9.60
CA ASP A 109 13.11 1.87 -10.35
C ASP A 109 13.62 1.80 -11.79
N THR A 110 13.24 0.75 -12.53
CA THR A 110 13.50 0.61 -13.98
C THR A 110 12.21 0.38 -14.77
N PRO A 111 12.14 0.76 -16.06
CA PRO A 111 10.98 0.51 -16.91
C PRO A 111 10.57 -0.97 -16.95
N GLU A 112 11.54 -1.89 -17.00
CA GLU A 112 11.29 -3.33 -17.06
C GLU A 112 10.61 -3.83 -15.77
N VAL A 113 11.13 -3.41 -14.61
CA VAL A 113 10.55 -3.77 -13.32
C VAL A 113 9.19 -3.12 -13.14
N PHE A 114 9.00 -1.88 -13.59
CA PHE A 114 7.71 -1.22 -13.59
C PHE A 114 6.66 -1.99 -14.39
N HIS A 115 6.93 -2.31 -15.66
CA HIS A 115 5.97 -3.04 -16.49
C HIS A 115 5.64 -4.42 -15.91
N ARG A 116 6.62 -5.11 -15.31
CA ARG A 116 6.36 -6.37 -14.59
C ARG A 116 5.42 -6.15 -13.42
N ARG A 117 5.69 -5.16 -12.57
CA ARG A 117 4.84 -4.83 -11.40
C ARG A 117 3.45 -4.39 -11.79
N LEU A 118 3.31 -3.63 -12.88
CA LEU A 118 2.02 -3.20 -13.38
C LEU A 118 1.17 -4.39 -13.86
N ARG A 119 1.79 -5.40 -14.48
CA ARG A 119 1.11 -6.66 -14.82
C ARG A 119 0.66 -7.42 -13.57
N GLU A 120 1.55 -7.57 -12.58
CA GLU A 120 1.23 -8.22 -11.30
C GLU A 120 0.09 -7.49 -10.57
N PHE A 121 0.12 -6.15 -10.55
CA PHE A 121 -0.95 -5.30 -10.00
C PHE A 121 -2.30 -5.56 -10.69
N ARG A 122 -2.34 -5.60 -12.03
CA ARG A 122 -3.57 -5.87 -12.77
C ARG A 122 -4.13 -7.27 -12.53
N GLN A 123 -3.26 -8.27 -12.35
CA GLN A 123 -3.67 -9.65 -12.12
C GLN A 123 -4.24 -9.86 -10.72
N ALA A 124 -3.66 -9.24 -9.70
CA ALA A 124 -3.97 -9.53 -8.31
C ALA A 124 -4.72 -8.40 -7.59
N THR A 125 -4.31 -7.15 -7.82
CA THR A 125 -4.76 -5.97 -7.06
C THR A 125 -5.97 -5.28 -7.68
N ALA A 126 -6.15 -5.36 -9.00
CA ALA A 126 -7.33 -4.77 -9.65
C ALA A 126 -8.67 -5.32 -9.12
N ALA A 127 -8.68 -6.56 -8.62
CA ALA A 127 -9.85 -7.20 -8.02
C ALA A 127 -10.19 -6.67 -6.61
N VAL A 128 -9.27 -5.94 -5.96
CA VAL A 128 -9.50 -5.31 -4.65
C VAL A 128 -10.46 -4.12 -4.78
N SER A 129 -10.40 -3.37 -5.88
CA SER A 129 -11.28 -2.21 -6.07
C SER A 129 -12.77 -2.61 -6.12
N PRO A 130 -13.22 -3.59 -6.93
CA PRO A 130 -14.59 -4.12 -6.85
C PRO A 130 -15.02 -4.56 -5.44
N TYR A 131 -14.15 -5.29 -4.74
CA TYR A 131 -14.41 -5.79 -3.39
C TYR A 131 -14.78 -4.67 -2.40
N TYR A 132 -14.05 -3.55 -2.39
CA TYR A 132 -14.36 -2.42 -1.51
C TYR A 132 -15.41 -1.46 -2.08
N ARG A 133 -15.62 -1.46 -3.40
CA ARG A 133 -16.70 -0.70 -4.05
C ARG A 133 -18.07 -1.22 -3.66
N GLU A 134 -18.25 -2.54 -3.68
CA GLU A 134 -19.51 -3.20 -3.30
C GLU A 134 -19.89 -2.93 -1.83
N ARG A 135 -18.89 -2.64 -0.98
CA ARG A 135 -19.07 -2.26 0.43
C ARG A 135 -19.24 -0.75 0.67
N GLY A 136 -19.21 0.06 -0.39
CA GLY A 136 -19.29 1.52 -0.29
C GLY A 136 -18.08 2.20 0.36
N LEU A 137 -16.96 1.48 0.51
CA LEU A 137 -15.73 1.98 1.15
C LEU A 137 -14.75 2.61 0.14
N LEU A 138 -14.85 2.25 -1.15
CA LEU A 138 -13.95 2.77 -2.18
C LEU A 138 -14.25 4.25 -2.50
N ARG A 139 -13.19 5.05 -2.60
CA ARG A 139 -13.18 6.41 -3.15
C ARG A 139 -12.11 6.48 -4.23
N GLN A 140 -12.46 7.03 -5.37
CA GLN A 140 -11.53 7.21 -6.49
C GLN A 140 -11.06 8.65 -6.51
N ILE A 141 -9.76 8.83 -6.68
CA ILE A 141 -9.08 10.13 -6.67
C ILE A 141 -8.31 10.27 -7.97
N ASP A 142 -8.33 11.45 -8.58
CA ASP A 142 -7.50 11.74 -9.73
C ASP A 142 -6.04 11.92 -9.29
N GLY A 143 -5.23 10.87 -9.44
CA GLY A 143 -3.81 10.89 -9.12
C GLY A 143 -2.95 11.64 -10.14
N MET A 144 -3.55 12.20 -11.20
CA MET A 144 -2.89 13.04 -12.19
C MET A 144 -3.04 14.54 -11.91
N ALA A 145 -3.91 14.93 -10.96
CA ALA A 145 -4.07 16.31 -10.53
C ALA A 145 -2.84 16.83 -9.76
N PRO A 146 -2.67 18.16 -9.63
CA PRO A 146 -1.62 18.73 -8.78
C PRO A 146 -1.74 18.28 -7.32
N VAL A 147 -0.62 18.19 -6.62
CA VAL A 147 -0.55 17.65 -5.24
C VAL A 147 -1.51 18.36 -4.28
N ASP A 148 -1.62 19.68 -4.37
CA ASP A 148 -2.51 20.46 -3.50
C ASP A 148 -3.97 20.09 -3.72
N HIS A 149 -4.40 19.93 -4.98
CA HIS A 149 -5.75 19.48 -5.30
C HIS A 149 -6.04 18.06 -4.80
N VAL A 150 -5.09 17.15 -4.98
CA VAL A 150 -5.21 15.78 -4.47
C VAL A 150 -5.32 15.77 -2.94
N THR A 151 -4.58 16.65 -2.27
CA THR A 151 -4.58 16.77 -0.80
C THR A 151 -5.94 17.27 -0.31
N ASP A 152 -6.44 18.35 -0.90
CA ASP A 152 -7.75 18.93 -0.57
C ASP A 152 -8.89 17.92 -0.79
N GLU A 153 -8.83 17.13 -1.86
CA GLU A 153 -9.80 16.07 -2.14
C GLU A 153 -9.79 14.98 -1.06
N ILE A 154 -8.59 14.51 -0.66
CA ILE A 154 -8.45 13.51 0.41
C ILE A 154 -8.98 14.05 1.73
N GLU A 155 -8.62 15.27 2.11
CA GLU A 155 -9.08 15.89 3.36
C GLU A 155 -10.60 16.02 3.38
N THR A 156 -11.20 16.47 2.28
CA THR A 156 -12.66 16.57 2.14
C THR A 156 -13.33 15.22 2.31
N LEU A 157 -12.81 14.17 1.66
CA LEU A 157 -13.34 12.82 1.72
C LEU A 157 -13.29 12.22 3.12
N LEU A 158 -12.19 12.43 3.84
CA LEU A 158 -11.99 11.89 5.19
C LEU A 158 -12.81 12.66 6.24
N THR A 159 -12.89 13.98 6.13
CA THR A 159 -13.62 14.82 7.11
C THR A 159 -15.14 14.62 7.04
N THR A 160 -15.68 14.35 5.85
CA THR A 160 -17.11 14.11 5.64
C THR A 160 -17.61 12.85 6.38
N ARG A 161 -16.74 11.88 6.65
CA ARG A 161 -17.10 10.60 7.28
C ARG A 161 -16.90 10.57 8.80
N VAL A 162 -15.99 11.38 9.34
CA VAL A 162 -15.71 11.46 10.79
C VAL A 162 -16.82 12.17 11.57
N SER A 163 -17.82 12.75 10.88
CA SER A 163 -18.93 13.50 11.49
C SER A 163 -20.23 12.69 11.70
N ALA A 164 -20.19 11.35 11.62
CA ALA A 164 -21.35 10.47 11.83
C ALA A 164 -21.05 9.44 12.93
#